data_AF-A0A9E7R6S1-F1
#
_entry.id   AF-A0A9E7R6S1-F1
#
_cell.length_a   1.000
_cell.length_b   1.000
_cell.length_c   1.000
_cell.angle_alpha   90.00
_cell.angle_beta   90.00
_cell.angle_gamma   90.00
#
_symmetry.space_group_name_H-M   'P 1'
#
loop_
_entity.id
_entity.type
_entity.pdbx_description
1 polymer ?
#
loop_
_entity_poly.entity_id
_entity_poly.type
_entity_poly.pdbx_seq_one_letter_code
_entity_poly.pdbx_strand_id
1 'polypeptide(L)'
;MSEATPLLEAVRDLAGEALRDLWTFDRSGQECLYVRDDVADHLEDHDPEAFIDNERYGYITRLTYEELTYTGYEYTVRGFTQFETFRTFLDDGSDSPVGVLVSVDRGSGVQFADLFSELLDVPGYGEPDWDVPEVPDAGPLGYTAN
;
A
#
# COMPACT_ATOMS: atom_id res chain seq x y z
N MET A 1 -9.45 -8.90 -22.41
CA MET A 1 -9.53 -8.81 -20.93
C MET A 1 -8.39 -9.63 -20.40
N SER A 2 -7.41 -8.99 -19.76
CA SER A 2 -6.44 -9.73 -18.96
C SER A 2 -7.20 -10.51 -17.89
N GLU A 3 -6.76 -11.73 -17.55
CA GLU A 3 -7.22 -12.37 -16.32
C GLU A 3 -6.90 -11.43 -15.14
N ALA A 4 -7.83 -11.29 -14.20
CA ALA A 4 -7.61 -10.49 -13.02
C ALA A 4 -6.52 -11.16 -12.17
N THR A 5 -5.62 -10.37 -11.59
CA THR A 5 -4.65 -10.93 -10.65
C THR A 5 -5.39 -11.41 -9.40
N PRO A 6 -4.93 -12.45 -8.70
CA PRO A 6 -5.53 -12.91 -7.45
C PRO A 6 -5.70 -11.80 -6.41
N LEU A 7 -4.77 -10.83 -6.41
CA LEU A 7 -4.85 -9.64 -5.57
C LEU A 7 -6.07 -8.77 -5.91
N LEU A 8 -6.34 -8.54 -7.20
CA LEU A 8 -7.51 -7.77 -7.63
C LEU A 8 -8.82 -8.50 -7.30
N GLU A 9 -8.85 -9.83 -7.41
CA GLU A 9 -10.01 -10.64 -7.04
C GLU A 9 -10.32 -10.50 -5.55
N ALA A 10 -9.34 -10.71 -4.67
CA ALA A 10 -9.48 -10.56 -3.22
C ALA A 10 -9.99 -9.17 -2.81
N VAL A 11 -9.41 -8.11 -3.41
CA VAL A 11 -9.85 -6.73 -3.11
C VAL A 11 -11.28 -6.50 -3.60
N ARG A 12 -11.65 -7.01 -4.77
CA ARG A 12 -13.00 -6.87 -5.32
C ARG A 12 -14.05 -7.63 -4.53
N ASP A 13 -13.73 -8.78 -3.98
CA ASP A 13 -14.67 -9.57 -3.18
C ASP A 13 -15.14 -8.82 -1.93
N LEU A 14 -14.26 -7.97 -1.36
CA LEU A 14 -14.60 -7.14 -0.20
C LEU A 14 -15.11 -5.74 -0.58
N ALA A 15 -14.48 -5.08 -1.53
CA ALA A 15 -14.80 -3.69 -1.87
C ALA A 15 -15.94 -3.56 -2.88
N GLY A 16 -16.18 -4.58 -3.71
CA GLY A 16 -17.21 -4.57 -4.75
C GLY A 16 -17.12 -3.33 -5.65
N GLU A 17 -18.27 -2.69 -5.86
CA GLU A 17 -18.38 -1.48 -6.68
C GLU A 17 -17.73 -0.24 -6.02
N ALA A 18 -17.44 -0.30 -4.72
CA ALA A 18 -16.77 0.81 -4.02
C ALA A 18 -15.28 0.89 -4.34
N LEU A 19 -14.68 -0.16 -4.93
CA LEU A 19 -13.29 -0.12 -5.37
C LEU A 19 -13.10 0.94 -6.46
N ARG A 20 -12.21 1.88 -6.21
CA ARG A 20 -11.88 2.98 -7.11
C ARG A 20 -10.63 2.69 -7.92
N ASP A 21 -9.59 2.23 -7.25
CA ASP A 21 -8.32 1.88 -7.86
C ASP A 21 -7.54 0.91 -6.96
N LEU A 22 -6.66 0.13 -7.59
CA LEU A 22 -5.72 -0.78 -6.94
C LEU A 22 -4.38 -0.67 -7.65
N TRP A 23 -3.35 -0.38 -6.87
CA TRP A 23 -1.98 -0.24 -7.31
C TRP A 23 -1.06 -1.15 -6.50
N THR A 24 -0.06 -1.70 -7.18
CA THR A 24 1.11 -2.30 -6.54
C THR A 24 2.33 -1.42 -6.81
N PHE A 25 3.29 -1.43 -5.90
CA PHE A 25 4.54 -0.68 -6.07
C PHE A 25 5.65 -1.32 -5.27
N ASP A 26 6.87 -1.17 -5.75
CA ASP A 26 8.09 -1.66 -5.09
C ASP A 26 9.18 -0.59 -5.18
N ARG A 27 10.47 -0.96 -5.05
CA ARG A 27 11.56 0.01 -5.23
C ARG A 27 11.82 0.38 -6.69
N SER A 28 11.37 -0.46 -7.64
CA SER A 28 11.64 -0.33 -9.07
C SER A 28 10.58 0.46 -9.82
N GLY A 29 9.34 0.49 -9.31
CA GLY A 29 8.24 1.20 -9.94
C GLY A 29 6.89 0.94 -9.30
N GLN A 30 5.84 1.09 -10.11
CA GLN A 30 4.45 0.88 -9.74
C GLN A 30 3.67 0.28 -10.91
N GLU A 31 2.61 -0.45 -10.60
CA GLU A 31 1.71 -1.06 -11.56
C GLU A 31 0.25 -0.77 -11.15
N CYS A 32 -0.55 -0.30 -12.10
CA CYS A 32 -1.99 -0.16 -11.94
C CYS A 32 -2.68 -1.48 -12.29
N LEU A 33 -3.26 -2.15 -11.30
CA LEU A 33 -4.01 -3.39 -11.52
C LEU A 33 -5.46 -3.12 -11.85
N TYR A 34 -6.01 -2.02 -11.33
CA TYR A 34 -7.38 -1.61 -11.60
C TYR A 34 -7.58 -0.12 -11.37
N VAL A 35 -8.42 0.46 -12.21
CA VAL A 35 -9.02 1.78 -12.03
C VAL A 35 -10.46 1.71 -12.51
N ARG A 36 -11.38 2.32 -11.77
CA ARG A 36 -12.79 2.44 -12.16
C ARG A 36 -12.94 3.55 -13.20
N ASP A 37 -13.85 3.36 -14.16
CA ASP A 37 -13.96 4.24 -15.33
C ASP A 37 -14.11 5.73 -14.98
N ASP A 38 -14.95 6.09 -14.00
CA ASP A 38 -15.14 7.47 -13.52
C ASP A 38 -13.89 8.04 -12.84
N VAL A 39 -13.06 7.18 -12.25
CA VAL A 39 -11.80 7.57 -11.61
C VAL A 39 -10.72 7.76 -12.66
N ALA A 40 -10.68 6.91 -13.69
CA ALA A 40 -9.71 7.01 -14.78
C ALA A 40 -9.78 8.38 -15.46
N ASP A 41 -11.00 8.87 -15.74
CA ASP A 41 -11.23 10.21 -16.29
C ASP A 41 -10.64 11.33 -15.40
N HIS A 42 -10.67 11.16 -14.07
CA HIS A 42 -10.09 12.12 -13.12
C HIS A 42 -8.57 12.01 -12.97
N LEU A 43 -8.00 10.82 -13.21
CA LEU A 43 -6.55 10.62 -13.20
C LEU A 43 -5.86 11.19 -14.44
N GLU A 44 -6.58 11.39 -15.55
CA GLU A 44 -6.04 12.12 -16.71
C GLU A 44 -5.77 13.61 -16.37
N ASP A 45 -6.54 14.18 -15.44
CA ASP A 45 -6.42 15.57 -14.98
C ASP A 45 -5.45 15.73 -13.79
N HIS A 46 -5.02 14.63 -13.17
CA HIS A 46 -4.20 14.60 -11.96
C HIS A 46 -3.13 13.51 -12.03
N ASP A 47 -1.84 13.90 -12.04
CA ASP A 47 -0.68 13.00 -12.17
C ASP A 47 -0.71 11.84 -11.13
N PRO A 48 -1.18 10.64 -11.52
CA PRO A 48 -1.28 9.50 -10.61
C PRO A 48 0.09 8.93 -10.29
N GLU A 49 1.07 9.07 -11.19
CA GLU A 49 2.45 8.66 -10.94
C GLU A 49 3.03 9.47 -9.79
N ALA A 50 2.85 10.80 -9.79
CA ALA A 50 3.30 11.64 -8.69
C ALA A 50 2.62 11.33 -7.34
N PHE A 51 1.33 10.95 -7.34
CA PHE A 51 0.63 10.58 -6.12
C PHE A 51 1.13 9.24 -5.55
N ILE A 52 1.26 8.22 -6.40
CA ILE A 52 1.73 6.90 -5.99
C ILE A 52 3.23 6.93 -5.63
N ASP A 53 4.05 7.73 -6.33
CA ASP A 53 5.45 7.98 -5.96
C ASP A 53 5.56 8.58 -4.54
N ASN A 54 4.65 9.49 -4.17
CA ASN A 54 4.58 10.03 -2.81
C ASN A 54 4.24 8.94 -1.76
N GLU A 55 3.37 7.99 -2.10
CA GLU A 55 3.09 6.83 -1.25
C GLU A 55 4.27 5.84 -1.22
N ARG A 56 5.06 5.74 -2.30
CA ARG A 56 6.31 4.98 -2.40
C ARG A 56 7.43 5.56 -1.52
N TYR A 57 7.49 6.87 -1.30
CA TYR A 57 8.35 7.45 -0.25
C TYR A 57 7.94 6.96 1.16
N GLY A 58 6.67 6.60 1.34
CA GLY A 58 6.16 5.90 2.54
C GLY A 58 6.76 4.51 2.73
N TYR A 59 7.11 3.79 1.65
CA TYR A 59 7.84 2.51 1.68
C TYR A 59 9.19 2.68 2.40
N ILE A 60 9.93 3.74 2.04
CA ILE A 60 11.28 3.99 2.56
C ILE A 60 11.25 4.43 4.04
N THR A 61 10.18 5.08 4.48
CA THR A 61 10.04 5.60 5.85
C THR A 61 9.36 4.63 6.83
N ARG A 62 8.87 3.46 6.37
CA ARG A 62 8.26 2.44 7.24
C ARG A 62 9.25 1.79 8.20
N LEU A 63 10.51 1.59 7.80
CA LEU A 63 11.57 1.10 8.70
C LEU A 63 11.68 1.94 9.97
N THR A 64 11.43 3.26 9.85
CA THR A 64 11.40 4.18 10.98
C THR A 64 10.19 3.98 11.88
N TYR A 65 9.05 3.47 11.39
CA TYR A 65 7.88 3.24 12.23
C TYR A 65 8.02 1.97 13.07
N GLU A 66 8.46 0.85 12.52
CA GLU A 66 8.60 -0.40 13.28
C GLU A 66 9.61 -0.29 14.41
N GLU A 67 10.72 0.42 14.20
CA GLU A 67 11.69 0.73 15.26
C GLU A 67 11.12 1.62 16.38
N LEU A 68 10.01 2.34 16.11
CA LEU A 68 9.38 3.27 17.04
C LEU A 68 8.12 2.72 17.74
N THR A 69 7.65 1.52 17.38
CA THR A 69 6.49 0.89 18.04
C THR A 69 6.85 -0.45 18.69
N TYR A 70 6.10 -0.85 19.71
CA TYR A 70 6.28 -2.13 20.41
C TYR A 70 5.64 -3.32 19.66
N THR A 71 5.09 -3.08 18.47
CA THR A 71 4.38 -4.06 17.65
C THR A 71 4.63 -3.82 16.16
N GLY A 72 4.28 -4.81 15.33
CA GLY A 72 4.44 -4.74 13.88
C GLY A 72 3.50 -3.73 13.26
N TYR A 73 3.92 -3.12 12.15
CA TYR A 73 3.02 -2.31 11.33
C TYR A 73 2.20 -3.24 10.43
N GLU A 74 0.89 -3.07 10.37
CA GLU A 74 0.03 -3.85 9.46
C GLU A 74 -0.32 -3.02 8.24
N TYR A 75 -0.99 -1.88 8.45
CA TYR A 75 -1.45 -1.02 7.38
C TYR A 75 -1.72 0.41 7.87
N THR A 76 -1.97 1.30 6.92
CA THR A 76 -2.48 2.65 7.18
C THR A 76 -3.76 2.92 6.40
N VAL A 77 -4.67 3.68 7.01
CA VAL A 77 -5.86 4.20 6.34
C VAL A 77 -5.79 5.73 6.33
N ARG A 78 -6.00 6.35 5.17
CA ARG A 78 -6.09 7.81 5.03
C ARG A 78 -7.43 8.19 4.41
N GLY A 79 -8.14 9.10 5.07
CA GLY A 79 -9.40 9.63 4.55
C GLY A 79 -9.20 10.90 3.72
N PHE A 80 -9.78 10.92 2.52
CA PHE A 80 -10.00 12.09 1.69
C PHE A 80 -11.48 12.47 1.67
N THR A 81 -11.81 13.64 1.12
CA THR A 81 -13.19 14.13 1.08
C THR A 81 -14.14 13.15 0.36
N GLN A 82 -13.66 12.45 -0.67
CA GLN A 82 -14.48 11.59 -1.52
C GLN A 82 -14.18 10.09 -1.38
N PHE A 83 -12.99 9.73 -0.89
CA PHE A 83 -12.53 8.34 -0.83
C PHE A 83 -11.66 8.12 0.39
N GLU A 84 -11.38 6.86 0.70
CA GLU A 84 -10.43 6.42 1.71
C GLU A 84 -9.38 5.56 1.02
N THR A 85 -8.12 5.72 1.41
CA THR A 85 -7.03 4.87 0.94
C THR A 85 -6.59 3.93 2.05
N PHE A 86 -6.34 2.69 1.67
CA PHE A 86 -5.71 1.66 2.48
C PHE A 86 -4.37 1.32 1.86
N ARG A 87 -3.32 1.30 2.69
CA ARG A 87 -1.98 0.95 2.26
C ARG A 87 -1.39 -0.09 3.19
N THR A 88 -0.87 -1.17 2.61
CA THR A 88 -0.12 -2.22 3.30
C THR A 88 1.07 -2.65 2.47
N PHE A 89 1.83 -3.62 2.99
CA PHE A 89 2.94 -4.25 2.31
C PHE A 89 2.83 -5.76 2.53
N LEU A 90 3.09 -6.54 1.50
CA LEU A 90 3.02 -8.00 1.53
C LEU A 90 4.38 -8.58 1.12
N ASP A 91 4.79 -9.68 1.74
CA ASP A 91 5.84 -10.51 1.16
C ASP A 91 5.30 -11.15 -0.12
N ASP A 92 6.09 -11.22 -1.19
CA ASP A 92 5.78 -11.99 -2.40
C ASP A 92 6.86 -13.03 -2.74
N GLY A 93 7.78 -13.28 -1.78
CA GLY A 93 8.92 -14.17 -1.95
C GLY A 93 10.10 -13.55 -2.71
N SER A 94 10.06 -12.24 -2.97
CA SER A 94 11.19 -11.48 -3.51
C SER A 94 12.05 -10.84 -2.41
N ASP A 95 13.18 -10.25 -2.78
CA ASP A 95 14.10 -9.60 -1.84
C ASP A 95 13.51 -8.32 -1.19
N SER A 96 12.36 -7.83 -1.67
CA SER A 96 11.71 -6.64 -1.14
C SER A 96 10.19 -6.78 -1.19
N PRO A 97 9.47 -6.55 -0.07
CA PRO A 97 8.01 -6.58 -0.05
C PRO A 97 7.37 -5.74 -1.14
N VAL A 98 6.17 -6.13 -1.56
CA VAL A 98 5.34 -5.34 -2.47
C VAL A 98 4.41 -4.43 -1.66
N GLY A 99 4.39 -3.15 -2.00
CA GLY A 99 3.40 -2.21 -1.49
C GLY A 99 2.08 -2.37 -2.22
N VAL A 100 0.99 -2.36 -1.47
CA VAL A 100 -0.38 -2.41 -2.00
C VAL A 100 -1.12 -1.17 -1.56
N LEU A 101 -1.69 -0.43 -2.53
CA LEU A 101 -2.55 0.73 -2.28
C LEU A 101 -3.92 0.48 -2.90
N VAL A 102 -4.95 0.60 -2.07
CA VAL A 102 -6.36 0.45 -2.46
C VAL A 102 -7.08 1.75 -2.14
N SER A 103 -7.84 2.27 -3.09
CA SER A 103 -8.78 3.38 -2.85
C SER A 103 -10.22 2.88 -2.93
N VAL A 104 -11.05 3.28 -1.97
CA VAL A 104 -12.49 2.96 -1.95
C VAL A 104 -13.34 4.20 -1.71
N ASP A 105 -14.57 4.20 -2.20
CA ASP A 105 -15.50 5.30 -1.93
C ASP A 105 -15.71 5.49 -0.42
N ARG A 106 -15.71 6.75 0.01
CA ARG A 106 -15.86 7.12 1.42
C ARG A 106 -17.23 6.68 1.93
N GLY A 107 -17.25 6.01 3.08
CA GLY A 107 -18.50 5.56 3.68
C GLY A 107 -19.12 4.33 3.01
N SER A 108 -18.35 3.63 2.15
CA SER A 108 -18.72 2.33 1.57
C SER A 108 -18.92 1.22 2.61
N GLY A 109 -18.33 1.38 3.80
CA GLY A 109 -18.43 0.39 4.88
C GLY A 109 -17.40 -0.74 4.79
N VAL A 110 -16.45 -0.66 3.86
CA VAL A 110 -15.32 -1.60 3.75
C VAL A 110 -14.57 -1.65 5.07
N GLN A 111 -14.40 -2.86 5.59
CA GLN A 111 -13.63 -3.11 6.81
C GLN A 111 -12.18 -3.38 6.44
N PHE A 112 -11.30 -2.40 6.66
CA PHE A 112 -9.89 -2.50 6.24
C PHE A 112 -9.09 -3.59 6.96
N ALA A 113 -9.51 -4.00 8.15
CA ALA A 113 -8.90 -5.14 8.86
C ALA A 113 -9.22 -6.47 8.17
N ASP A 114 -10.47 -6.63 7.68
CA ASP A 114 -10.88 -7.80 6.91
C ASP A 114 -10.16 -7.80 5.55
N LEU A 115 -10.02 -6.61 4.93
CA LEU A 115 -9.23 -6.46 3.70
C LEU A 115 -7.77 -6.87 3.89
N PHE A 116 -7.13 -6.42 4.96
CA PHE A 116 -5.76 -6.84 5.26
C PHE A 116 -5.65 -8.35 5.44
N SER A 117 -6.58 -8.96 6.18
CA SER A 117 -6.60 -10.41 6.40
C SER A 117 -6.76 -11.19 5.09
N GLU A 118 -7.69 -10.77 4.23
CA GLU A 118 -7.92 -11.40 2.92
C GLU A 118 -6.69 -11.30 2.01
N LEU A 119 -6.00 -10.15 2.03
CA LEU A 119 -4.77 -9.96 1.25
C LEU A 119 -3.64 -10.91 1.66
N LEU A 120 -3.55 -11.25 2.95
CA LEU A 120 -2.57 -12.23 3.45
C LEU A 120 -2.90 -13.67 3.06
N ASP A 121 -4.16 -13.98 2.77
CA ASP A 121 -4.59 -15.31 2.34
C ASP A 121 -4.44 -15.52 0.82
N VAL A 122 -4.08 -14.47 0.06
CA VAL A 122 -3.83 -14.58 -1.39
C VAL A 122 -2.58 -15.44 -1.64
N PRO A 123 -2.69 -16.53 -2.43
CA PRO A 123 -1.55 -17.40 -2.69
C PRO A 123 -0.36 -16.67 -3.32
N GLY A 124 0.81 -16.87 -2.74
CA GLY A 124 2.05 -16.21 -3.15
C GLY A 124 2.30 -14.88 -2.45
N TYR A 125 1.38 -14.42 -1.60
CA TYR A 125 1.59 -13.32 -0.68
C TYR A 125 1.66 -13.80 0.77
N GLY A 126 2.30 -13.02 1.62
CA GLY A 126 2.38 -13.30 3.05
C GLY A 126 2.66 -12.06 3.88
N GLU A 127 2.81 -12.27 5.19
CA GLU A 127 3.29 -11.21 6.07
C GLU A 127 4.73 -10.86 5.69
N PRO A 128 5.04 -9.58 5.46
CA PRO A 128 6.41 -9.17 5.17
C PRO A 128 7.35 -9.50 6.33
N ASP A 129 8.40 -10.26 6.03
CA ASP A 129 9.53 -10.47 6.94
C ASP A 129 10.46 -9.27 6.84
N TRP A 130 10.41 -8.41 7.86
CA TRP A 130 11.25 -7.23 7.94
C TRP A 130 12.54 -7.49 8.71
N ASP A 131 13.06 -8.72 8.78
CA ASP A 131 14.41 -8.97 9.29
C ASP A 131 15.45 -8.24 8.41
N VAL A 132 15.67 -6.96 8.73
CA VAL A 132 16.62 -6.10 8.05
C VAL A 132 18.02 -6.46 8.57
N PRO A 133 19.01 -6.69 7.70
CA PRO A 133 20.40 -6.73 8.16
C PRO A 133 20.71 -5.39 8.85
N GLU A 134 21.31 -5.45 10.05
CA GLU A 134 21.68 -4.28 10.85
C GLU A 134 22.19 -3.15 9.95
N VAL A 135 21.50 -2.01 9.97
CA VAL A 135 22.07 -0.77 9.41
C VAL A 135 23.33 -0.49 10.22
N PRO A 136 24.54 -0.43 9.61
CA PRO A 136 25.74 -0.14 10.36
C PRO A 136 25.57 1.21 11.04
N ASP A 137 25.71 1.21 12.37
CA ASP A 137 25.60 2.33 13.29
C ASP A 137 25.87 3.68 12.59
N ALA A 138 24.79 4.32 12.13
CA ALA A 138 24.85 5.70 11.67
C ALA A 138 24.96 6.52 12.96
N GLY A 139 26.20 6.71 13.41
CA GLY A 139 26.52 7.43 14.63
C GLY A 139 25.74 8.73 14.77
N PRO A 140 25.56 9.22 16.02
CA PRO A 140 24.47 10.12 16.38
C PRO A 140 24.39 11.32 15.44
N LEU A 141 23.20 11.52 14.85
CA LEU A 141 22.87 12.74 14.11
C LEU A 141 22.97 13.91 15.09
N GLY A 142 24.11 14.60 15.04
CA GLY A 142 24.41 15.76 15.86
C GLY A 142 23.42 16.88 15.56
N TYR A 143 22.43 17.05 16.44
CA TYR A 143 21.55 18.20 16.43
C TYR A 143 22.28 19.39 17.07
N THR A 144 23.01 20.18 16.28
CA THR A 144 23.42 21.53 16.71
C THR A 144 22.29 22.51 16.42
N ALA A 145 21.57 22.90 17.47
CA ALA A 145 20.65 24.03 17.42
C ALA A 145 21.46 25.32 17.16
N ASN A 146 21.05 26.08 16.14
CA ASN A 146 21.39 27.50 15.96
C ASN A 146 20.12 28.32 16.09
#